data_AF-A0A1H2ELT6-F1
#
_entry.id   AF-A0A1H2ELT6-F1
#
_cell.length_a   1.000
_cell.length_b   1.000
_cell.length_c   1.000
_cell.angle_alpha   90.00
_cell.angle_beta   90.00
_cell.angle_gamma   90.00
#
_symmetry.space_group_name_H-M   'P 1'
#
loop_
_entity.id
_entity.type
_entity.pdbx_description
1 polymer ?
#
loop_
_entity_poly.entity_id
_entity_poly.type
_entity_poly.pdbx_seq_one_letter_code
_entity_poly.pdbx_strand_id
1 'polypeptide(L)'
;MTATLHLLDSLTHSGAIALIALCVLTLELAVIALAIRDTALRRSLLLNGLSGIALMMALYLGLAGRGGALLIALCLAASLAAHLLDLMARLRPSRIG
;
A
#
# COMPACT_ATOMS: atom_id res chain seq x y z
N MET A 1 -28.23 0.96 -14.10
CA MET A 1 -27.09 1.85 -13.76
C MET A 1 -27.17 2.44 -12.36
N THR A 2 -28.34 2.55 -11.73
CA THR A 2 -28.50 3.11 -10.38
C THR A 2 -28.03 2.16 -9.26
N ALA A 3 -28.30 0.85 -9.37
CA ALA A 3 -27.92 -0.13 -8.34
C ALA A 3 -26.40 -0.29 -8.16
N THR A 4 -25.63 -0.28 -9.25
CA THR A 4 -24.16 -0.39 -9.22
C THR A 4 -23.50 0.81 -8.56
N LEU A 5 -24.01 2.02 -8.82
CA LEU A 5 -23.54 3.25 -8.18
C LEU A 5 -23.84 3.24 -6.68
N HIS A 6 -25.01 2.75 -6.29
CA HIS A 6 -25.42 2.67 -4.89
C HIS A 6 -24.59 1.65 -4.09
N LEU A 7 -24.19 0.54 -4.73
CA LEU A 7 -23.25 -0.42 -4.15
C LEU A 7 -21.86 0.17 -4.00
N LEU A 8 -21.37 0.89 -5.03
CA LEU A 8 -20.06 1.52 -4.99
C LEU A 8 -19.97 2.57 -3.88
N ASP A 9 -21.03 3.38 -3.72
CA ASP A 9 -21.11 4.42 -2.70
C ASP A 9 -21.15 3.84 -1.27
N SER A 10 -21.85 2.71 -1.09
CA SER A 10 -21.84 1.98 0.19
C SER A 10 -20.46 1.40 0.51
N LEU A 11 -19.75 0.88 -0.50
CA LEU A 11 -18.41 0.31 -0.35
C LEU A 11 -17.34 1.37 -0.07
N THR A 12 -17.48 2.58 -0.64
CA THR A 12 -16.58 3.70 -0.36
C THR A 12 -16.83 4.31 1.01
N HIS A 13 -18.10 4.57 1.38
CA HIS A 13 -18.44 5.14 2.69
C HIS A 13 -18.08 4.23 3.87
N SER A 14 -18.15 2.91 3.70
CA SER A 14 -17.77 1.97 4.75
C SER A 14 -16.25 1.76 4.87
N GLY A 15 -15.47 2.25 3.90
CA GLY A 15 -14.06 1.89 3.75
C GLY A 15 -13.82 0.42 3.37
N ALA A 16 -14.87 -0.35 3.10
CA ALA A 16 -14.75 -1.77 2.75
C ALA A 16 -13.90 -1.98 1.49
N ILE A 17 -13.97 -1.07 0.53
CA ILE A 17 -13.15 -1.12 -0.68
C ILE A 17 -11.65 -1.05 -0.37
N ALA A 18 -11.26 -0.25 0.63
CA ALA A 18 -9.87 -0.15 1.06
C ALA A 18 -9.39 -1.43 1.74
N LEU A 19 -10.25 -2.11 2.52
CA LEU A 19 -9.94 -3.41 3.12
C LEU A 19 -9.81 -4.53 2.09
N ILE A 20 -10.70 -4.57 1.09
CA ILE A 20 -10.63 -5.55 0.01
C ILE A 20 -9.31 -5.39 -0.74
N ALA A 21 -8.97 -4.17 -1.13
CA ALA A 21 -7.75 -3.92 -1.86
C ALA A 21 -6.50 -4.08 -0.98
N LEU A 22 -6.59 -3.85 0.34
CA LEU A 22 -5.54 -4.22 1.29
C LEU A 22 -5.33 -5.74 1.33
N CYS A 23 -6.40 -6.54 1.34
CA CYS A 23 -6.33 -7.99 1.32
C CYS A 23 -5.64 -8.49 0.03
N VAL A 24 -6.05 -7.97 -1.13
CA VAL A 24 -5.41 -8.29 -2.42
C VAL A 24 -3.93 -7.94 -2.40
N LEU A 25 -3.59 -6.73 -1.94
CA LEU A 25 -2.19 -6.29 -1.85
C LEU A 25 -1.35 -7.17 -0.92
N THR A 26 -1.90 -7.61 0.21
CA THR A 26 -1.20 -8.53 1.12
C THR A 26 -0.96 -9.90 0.50
N LEU A 27 -1.90 -10.39 -0.31
CA LEU A 27 -1.74 -11.65 -1.05
C LEU A 27 -0.65 -11.52 -2.12
N GLU A 28 -0.65 -10.43 -2.90
CA GLU A 28 0.40 -10.16 -3.87
C GLU A 28 1.78 -10.08 -3.19
N LEU A 29 1.86 -9.43 -2.03
CA LEU A 29 3.10 -9.31 -1.28
C LEU A 29 3.61 -10.67 -0.77
N ALA A 30 2.71 -11.54 -0.33
CA ALA A 30 3.03 -12.90 0.07
C ALA A 30 3.54 -13.72 -1.12
N VAL A 31 2.89 -13.62 -2.28
CA VAL A 31 3.34 -14.27 -3.53
C VAL A 31 4.73 -13.77 -3.91
N ILE A 32 4.98 -12.47 -3.87
CA ILE A 32 6.29 -11.87 -4.15
C ILE A 32 7.37 -12.40 -3.19
N ALA A 33 7.06 -12.47 -1.89
CA ALA A 33 7.99 -12.95 -0.88
C ALA A 33 8.46 -14.39 -1.14
N LEU A 34 7.55 -15.23 -1.62
CA LEU A 34 7.77 -16.66 -1.87
C LEU A 34 8.33 -16.96 -3.27
N ALA A 35 7.86 -16.26 -4.30
CA ALA A 35 8.16 -16.56 -5.70
C ALA A 35 9.44 -15.89 -6.21
N ILE A 36 9.80 -14.71 -5.69
CA ILE A 36 10.95 -13.95 -6.20
C ILE A 36 12.23 -14.37 -5.49
N ARG A 37 13.18 -14.88 -6.26
CA ARG A 37 14.50 -15.33 -5.76
C ARG A 37 15.55 -14.24 -5.75
N ASP A 38 15.45 -13.27 -6.66
CA ASP A 38 16.35 -12.11 -6.67
C ASP A 38 16.11 -11.27 -5.41
N THR A 39 17.13 -11.18 -4.56
CA THR A 39 17.02 -10.52 -3.25
C THR A 39 16.86 -9.01 -3.35
N ALA A 40 17.44 -8.38 -4.37
CA ALA A 40 17.33 -6.95 -4.60
C ALA A 40 15.93 -6.60 -5.12
N LEU A 41 15.46 -7.33 -6.13
CA LEU A 41 14.11 -7.18 -6.67
C LEU A 41 13.04 -7.48 -5.62
N ARG A 42 13.20 -8.57 -4.85
CA ARG A 42 12.27 -8.93 -3.78
C ARG A 42 12.22 -7.85 -2.72
N ARG A 43 13.36 -7.40 -2.20
CA ARG A 43 13.40 -6.33 -1.18
C ARG A 43 12.70 -5.07 -1.68
N SER A 44 12.96 -4.70 -2.93
CA SER A 44 12.38 -3.52 -3.55
C SER A 44 10.85 -3.61 -3.62
N LEU A 45 10.32 -4.73 -4.13
CA LEU A 45 8.89 -4.97 -4.21
C LEU A 45 8.23 -5.09 -2.83
N LEU A 46 8.92 -5.66 -1.84
CA LEU A 46 8.45 -5.73 -0.46
C LEU A 46 8.32 -4.34 0.18
N LEU A 47 9.32 -3.47 0.01
CA LEU A 47 9.26 -2.09 0.52
C LEU A 47 8.15 -1.29 -0.16
N ASN A 48 7.97 -1.48 -1.48
CA ASN A 48 6.89 -0.84 -2.21
C ASN A 48 5.52 -1.34 -1.76
N GLY A 49 5.35 -2.65 -1.55
CA GLY A 49 4.09 -3.20 -1.05
C GLY A 49 3.79 -2.79 0.39
N LEU A 50 4.81 -2.69 1.25
CA LEU A 50 4.66 -2.11 2.60
C LEU A 50 4.21 -0.65 2.55
N SER A 51 4.74 0.13 1.60
CA SER A 51 4.27 1.51 1.36
C SER A 51 2.80 1.52 0.94
N GLY A 52 2.40 0.62 0.03
CA GLY A 52 1.01 0.47 -0.39
C GLY A 52 0.08 0.06 0.77
N ILE A 53 0.51 -0.84 1.65
CA ILE A 53 -0.25 -1.25 2.85
C ILE A 53 -0.49 -0.04 3.77
N ALA A 54 0.54 0.75 4.05
CA ALA A 54 0.42 1.93 4.88
C ALA A 54 -0.52 2.98 4.25
N LEU A 55 -0.44 3.18 2.93
CA LEU A 55 -1.34 4.07 2.19
C LEU A 55 -2.80 3.58 2.24
N MET A 56 -3.04 2.29 2.03
CA MET A 56 -4.38 1.70 2.08
C MET A 56 -4.99 1.73 3.48
N MET A 57 -4.17 1.58 4.52
CA MET A 57 -4.60 1.81 5.90
C MET A 57 -4.97 3.27 6.16
N ALA A 58 -4.20 4.23 5.63
CA ALA A 58 -4.55 5.65 5.73
C ALA A 58 -5.89 5.96 5.05
N LEU A 59 -6.11 5.40 3.85
CA LEU A 59 -7.36 5.53 3.12
C LEU A 59 -8.53 4.89 3.85
N TYR A 60 -8.36 3.68 4.39
CA TYR A 60 -9.37 3.03 5.21
C TYR A 60 -9.77 3.89 6.42
N LEU A 61 -8.78 4.40 7.15
CA LEU A 61 -9.01 5.25 8.32
C LEU A 61 -9.75 6.55 7.98
N GLY A 62 -9.41 7.16 6.84
CA GLY A 62 -10.07 8.36 6.31
C GLY A 62 -11.52 8.09 5.87
N LEU A 63 -11.75 7.01 5.11
CA LEU A 63 -13.07 6.64 4.61
C LEU A 63 -14.01 6.15 5.71
N ALA A 64 -13.51 5.32 6.63
CA ALA A 64 -14.32 4.77 7.72
C ALA A 64 -14.59 5.80 8.84
N GLY A 65 -13.96 6.98 8.80
CA GLY A 65 -14.07 8.00 9.86
C GLY A 65 -13.53 7.55 11.22
N ARG A 66 -12.68 6.50 11.24
CA ARG A 66 -12.20 5.84 12.47
C ARG A 66 -10.78 6.27 12.88
N GLY A 67 -10.09 7.06 12.06
CA GLY A 67 -8.74 7.56 12.36
C GLY A 67 -8.72 9.06 12.61
N GLY A 68 -8.14 9.48 13.73
CA GLY A 68 -7.76 10.88 13.92
C GLY A 68 -6.68 11.29 12.91
N ALA A 69 -6.62 12.58 12.58
CA ALA A 69 -5.70 13.14 11.58
C ALA A 69 -4.23 12.73 11.80
N LEU A 70 -3.81 12.57 13.06
CA LEU A 70 -2.48 12.10 13.46
C LEU A 70 -2.16 10.68 12.95
N LEU A 71 -3.10 9.74 13.06
CA LEU A 71 -2.87 8.36 12.61
C LEU A 71 -2.75 8.29 11.08
N ILE A 72 -3.59 9.04 10.37
CA ILE A 72 -3.54 9.16 8.92
C ILE A 72 -2.19 9.75 8.49
N ALA A 73 -1.76 10.85 9.12
CA ALA A 73 -0.47 11.47 8.83
C ALA A 73 0.71 10.51 9.09
N LEU A 74 0.65 9.71 10.16
CA LEU A 74 1.68 8.73 10.48
C LEU A 74 1.73 7.59 9.46
N CYS A 75 0.58 7.10 8.99
CA CYS A 75 0.50 6.12 7.91
C CYS A 75 1.06 6.68 6.59
N LEU A 76 0.73 7.93 6.24
CA LEU A 76 1.26 8.59 5.05
C LEU A 76 2.77 8.81 5.13
N ALA A 77 3.28 9.23 6.30
CA ALA A 77 4.71 9.39 6.53
C ALA A 77 5.45 8.05 6.41
N ALA A 78 4.91 6.97 6.97
CA ALA A 78 5.46 5.63 6.84
C ALA A 78 5.46 5.13 5.39
N SER A 79 4.37 5.37 4.64
CA SER A 79 4.27 5.06 3.21
C SER A 79 5.33 5.79 2.41
N LEU A 80 5.51 7.10 2.65
CA LEU A 80 6.51 7.92 1.99
C LEU A 80 7.94 7.44 2.31
N ALA A 81 8.24 7.16 3.58
CA ALA A 81 9.55 6.68 4.00
C ALA A 81 9.91 5.34 3.34
N ALA A 82 8.98 4.37 3.33
CA ALA A 82 9.18 3.08 2.68
C ALA A 82 9.40 3.23 1.17
N HIS A 83 8.66 4.12 0.51
CA HIS A 83 8.80 4.37 -0.92
C HIS A 83 10.11 5.09 -1.26
N LEU A 84 10.53 6.06 -0.44
CA LEU A 84 11.82 6.73 -0.59
C LEU A 84 12.99 5.75 -0.42
N LEU A 85 12.94 4.85 0.56
CA LEU A 85 13.96 3.83 0.75
C LEU A 85 14.06 2.89 -0.46
N ASP A 86 12.92 2.50 -1.04
CA ASP A 86 12.90 1.72 -2.27
C ASP A 86 13.50 2.50 -3.45
N LEU A 87 13.05 3.75 -3.64
CA LEU A 87 13.53 4.61 -4.72
C LEU A 87 15.03 4.88 -4.60
N MET A 88 15.55 5.13 -3.39
CA MET A 88 16.98 5.29 -3.14
C MET A 88 17.76 4.01 -3.45
N ALA A 89 17.20 2.83 -3.13
CA ALA A 89 17.84 1.56 -3.46
C ALA A 89 17.90 1.32 -4.98
N ARG A 90 16.89 1.76 -5.74
CA ARG A 90 16.84 1.69 -7.21
C ARG A 90 17.72 2.75 -7.89
N LEU A 91 17.77 3.96 -7.32
CA LEU A 91 18.54 5.10 -7.85
C LEU A 91 20.01 5.03 -7.52
N ARG A 92 20.42 4.26 -6.49
CA ARG A 92 21.83 3.98 -6.24
C ARG A 92 22.36 3.24 -7.47
N PRO A 93 23.15 3.90 -8.34
CA PRO A 93 23.58 3.26 -9.56
C PRO A 93 24.36 2.01 -9.18
N SER A 94 24.14 0.92 -9.91
CA SER A 94 25.20 -0.04 -10.15
C SER A 94 26.44 0.79 -10.46
N ARG A 95 27.44 0.78 -9.57
CA ARG A 95 28.77 1.28 -9.92
C ARG A 95 29.15 0.46 -11.15
N ILE A 96 29.02 1.08 -12.31
CA ILE A 96 29.63 0.60 -13.55
C ILE A 96 31.12 0.65 -13.21
N GLY A 97 31.67 -0.53 -12.95
CA GLY A 97 33.12 -0.75 -12.97
C GLY A 97 33.62 -0.71 -14.40
#